data_AF-A0A3N1GK67-F1
#
_entry.id   AF-A0A3N1GK67-F1
#
_cell.length_a   1.000
_cell.length_b   1.000
_cell.length_c   1.000
_cell.angle_alpha   90.00
_cell.angle_beta   90.00
_cell.angle_gamma   90.00
#
_symmetry.space_group_name_H-M   'P 1'
#
loop_
_entity.id
_entity.type
_entity.pdbx_description
1 polymer ?
#
loop_
_entity_poly.entity_id
_entity_poly.type
_entity_poly.pdbx_seq_one_letter_code
_entity_poly.pdbx_strand_id
1 'polypeptide(L)'
;MGVLTTAEDDLVLGADDIRRRVVELGEQISADYAGRDLLLVGVLGEAALFTADLVRALTVPTGLDWLAVAARASGRGRSGTVRLTKDLDGDPARRDVLLVEAIMDTGLTLAWLTARLAERQPRSIATCVLLRTPAARARADAPRYVGFDITHEIGTVGGYGLGPADRHRALPEIRTMPAPVALSRRSVSEIDVRR
;
A
#
# COMPACT_ATOMS: atom_id res chain seq x y z
N MET A 1 -25.48 6.14 -29.72
CA MET A 1 -25.26 5.78 -28.31
C MET A 1 -23.78 5.95 -28.04
N GLY A 2 -23.37 7.18 -27.71
CA GLY A 2 -21.97 7.58 -27.67
C GLY A 2 -21.30 7.07 -26.39
N VAL A 3 -20.25 6.27 -26.58
CA VAL A 3 -19.33 5.90 -25.50
C VAL A 3 -18.61 7.18 -25.08
N LEU A 4 -18.89 7.68 -23.89
CA LEU A 4 -18.06 8.70 -23.24
C LEU A 4 -16.83 7.96 -22.70
N THR A 5 -15.82 7.77 -23.55
CA THR A 5 -14.45 7.52 -23.11
C THR A 5 -13.93 8.80 -22.47
N THR A 6 -13.98 8.88 -21.14
CA THR A 6 -13.13 9.82 -20.39
C THR A 6 -11.79 9.16 -20.15
N ALA A 7 -10.73 9.73 -20.73
CA ALA A 7 -9.30 9.42 -20.51
C ALA A 7 -8.97 9.30 -19.01
N GLU A 8 -8.05 8.47 -18.50
CA GLU A 8 -6.89 7.74 -19.02
C GLU A 8 -6.87 6.35 -18.35
N ASP A 9 -6.53 5.30 -19.11
CA ASP A 9 -6.43 3.90 -18.65
C ASP A 9 -5.00 3.37 -18.94
N ASP A 10 -4.03 4.27 -18.74
CA ASP A 10 -2.65 4.06 -19.16
C ASP A 10 -1.95 3.07 -18.24
N LEU A 11 -1.21 2.15 -18.85
CA LEU A 11 -0.42 1.17 -18.14
C LEU A 11 0.70 1.87 -17.37
N VAL A 12 0.69 1.77 -16.05
CA VAL A 12 1.75 2.28 -15.16
C VAL A 12 2.82 1.21 -14.95
N LEU A 13 2.40 -0.03 -14.63
CA LEU A 13 3.29 -1.17 -14.46
C LEU A 13 2.64 -2.46 -14.95
N GLY A 14 3.36 -3.20 -15.80
CA GLY A 14 2.91 -4.50 -16.28
C GLY A 14 2.98 -5.59 -15.20
N ALA A 15 2.08 -6.58 -15.30
CA ALA A 15 2.02 -7.69 -14.36
C ALA A 15 3.33 -8.50 -14.26
N ASP A 16 4.01 -8.70 -15.38
CA ASP A 16 5.28 -9.44 -15.40
C ASP A 16 6.43 -8.63 -14.77
N ASP A 17 6.42 -7.30 -14.90
CA ASP A 17 7.39 -6.42 -14.25
C ASP A 17 7.23 -6.45 -12.73
N ILE A 18 5.98 -6.36 -12.26
CA ILE A 18 5.64 -6.47 -10.84
C ILE A 18 6.12 -7.81 -10.29
N ARG A 19 5.78 -8.92 -10.96
CA ARG A 19 6.17 -10.27 -10.52
C ARG A 19 7.69 -10.41 -10.43
N ARG A 20 8.41 -9.97 -11.47
CA ARG A 20 9.88 -10.02 -11.50
C ARG A 20 10.48 -9.19 -10.35
N ARG A 21 9.98 -7.98 -10.16
CA ARG A 21 10.50 -7.09 -9.12
C ARG A 21 10.25 -7.63 -7.71
N VAL A 22 9.11 -8.28 -7.47
CA VAL A 22 8.81 -8.92 -6.18
C VAL A 22 9.80 -10.04 -5.89
N VAL A 23 10.17 -10.84 -6.89
CA VAL A 23 11.19 -11.89 -6.74
C VAL A 23 12.55 -11.27 -6.38
N GLU A 24 12.99 -10.24 -7.12
CA GLU A 24 14.24 -9.53 -6.83
C GLU A 24 14.26 -8.95 -5.40
N LEU A 25 13.15 -8.35 -4.96
CA LEU A 25 13.01 -7.86 -3.58
C LEU A 25 13.10 -9.01 -2.57
N GLY A 26 12.43 -10.14 -2.84
CA GLY A 26 12.46 -11.33 -2.01
C GLY A 26 13.89 -11.86 -1.82
N GLU A 27 14.65 -11.96 -2.90
CA GLU A 27 16.06 -12.36 -2.87
C GLU A 27 16.92 -11.38 -2.04
N GLN A 28 16.76 -10.07 -2.30
CA GLN A 28 17.50 -9.03 -1.57
C GLN A 28 17.21 -9.06 -0.07
N ILE A 29 15.93 -9.12 0.31
CA ILE A 29 15.50 -9.16 1.72
C ILE A 29 15.98 -10.47 2.37
N SER A 30 15.91 -11.60 1.66
CA SER A 30 16.36 -12.88 2.20
C SER A 30 17.86 -12.90 2.48
N ALA A 31 18.67 -12.29 1.62
CA ALA A 31 20.10 -12.12 1.86
C ALA A 31 20.38 -11.24 3.09
N ASP A 32 19.69 -10.10 3.19
CA ASP A 32 19.88 -9.13 4.28
C ASP A 32 19.46 -9.66 5.66
N TYR A 33 18.50 -10.60 5.69
CA TYR A 33 17.95 -11.20 6.91
C TYR A 33 18.31 -12.69 7.10
N ALA A 34 19.34 -13.19 6.40
CA ALA A 34 19.81 -14.56 6.58
C ALA A 34 20.16 -14.86 8.06
N GLY A 35 19.57 -15.92 8.62
CA GLY A 35 19.75 -16.31 10.02
C GLY A 35 19.13 -15.36 11.05
N ARG A 36 18.29 -14.41 10.63
CA ARG A 36 17.59 -13.47 11.52
C ARG A 36 16.14 -13.89 11.74
N ASP A 37 15.57 -13.41 12.85
CA ASP A 37 14.15 -13.58 13.15
C ASP A 37 13.34 -12.42 12.53
N LEU A 38 12.96 -12.61 11.27
CA LEU A 38 12.22 -11.64 10.47
C LEU A 38 10.70 -11.74 10.73
N LEU A 39 10.09 -10.61 11.06
CA LEU A 39 8.65 -10.41 11.09
C LEU A 39 8.27 -9.42 9.98
N LEU A 40 7.55 -9.92 8.98
CA LEU A 40 6.97 -9.10 7.93
C LEU A 40 5.59 -8.60 8.38
N VAL A 41 5.40 -7.28 8.37
CA VAL A 41 4.16 -6.63 8.80
C VAL A 41 3.52 -5.93 7.60
N GLY A 42 2.45 -6.49 7.07
CA GLY A 42 1.70 -5.87 5.97
C GLY A 42 0.70 -4.83 6.47
N VAL A 43 0.61 -3.69 5.80
CA VAL A 43 -0.49 -2.72 6.02
C VAL A 43 -1.71 -3.13 5.20
N LEU A 44 -2.74 -3.64 5.86
CA LEU A 44 -3.98 -4.13 5.26
C LEU A 44 -4.67 -3.07 4.40
N GLY A 45 -5.39 -3.57 3.39
CA GLY A 45 -6.02 -2.76 2.36
C GLY A 45 -5.25 -2.93 1.06
N GLU A 46 -4.55 -1.89 0.63
CA GLU A 46 -3.92 -1.86 -0.69
C GLU A 46 -2.64 -2.68 -0.79
N ALA A 47 -1.90 -2.87 0.31
CA ALA A 47 -0.64 -3.62 0.27
C ALA A 47 -0.84 -5.14 0.28
N ALA A 48 -2.06 -5.64 0.49
CA ALA A 48 -2.32 -7.04 0.79
C ALA A 48 -1.77 -8.01 -0.27
N LEU A 49 -1.97 -7.72 -1.56
CA LEU A 49 -1.46 -8.57 -2.64
C LEU A 49 0.08 -8.49 -2.73
N PHE A 50 0.64 -7.29 -2.67
CA PHE A 50 2.09 -7.11 -2.65
C PHE A 50 2.76 -7.85 -1.49
N THR A 51 2.23 -7.73 -0.27
CA THR A 51 2.72 -8.43 0.92
C THR A 51 2.64 -9.94 0.75
N ALA A 52 1.53 -10.46 0.22
CA ALA A 52 1.32 -11.90 0.00
C ALA A 52 2.26 -12.48 -1.08
N ASP A 53 2.58 -11.70 -2.11
CA ASP A 53 3.53 -12.10 -3.15
C ASP A 53 4.96 -12.03 -2.62
N LEU A 54 5.28 -10.96 -1.87
CA LEU A 54 6.59 -10.77 -1.28
C LEU A 54 6.94 -11.87 -0.27
N VAL A 55 6.03 -12.23 0.64
CA VAL A 55 6.30 -13.28 1.62
C VAL A 55 6.55 -14.64 0.95
N ARG A 56 5.92 -14.92 -0.20
CA ARG A 56 6.17 -16.13 -1.00
C ARG A 56 7.51 -16.12 -1.71
N ALA A 57 8.07 -14.94 -1.99
CA ALA A 57 9.37 -14.77 -2.62
C ALA A 57 10.54 -14.84 -1.62
N LEU A 58 10.27 -14.80 -0.30
CA LEU A 58 11.31 -14.92 0.72
C LEU A 58 11.79 -16.37 0.87
N THR A 59 13.10 -16.54 1.00
CA THR A 59 13.77 -17.84 1.20
C THR A 59 14.25 -18.06 2.63
N VAL A 60 13.95 -17.14 3.55
CA VAL A 60 14.28 -17.22 4.97
C VAL A 60 13.01 -17.42 5.81
N PRO A 61 13.08 -18.12 6.96
CA PRO A 61 11.95 -18.24 7.88
C PRO A 61 11.42 -16.85 8.25
N THR A 62 10.15 -16.60 7.96
CA THR A 62 9.54 -15.28 8.13
C THR A 62 8.18 -15.42 8.81
N GLY A 63 7.99 -14.69 9.91
CA GLY A 63 6.66 -14.48 10.49
C GLY A 63 5.88 -13.46 9.66
N LEU A 64 4.56 -13.58 9.63
CA LEU A 64 3.67 -12.64 8.95
C LEU A 64 2.62 -12.13 9.93
N ASP A 65 2.46 -10.82 10.01
CA ASP A 65 1.40 -10.15 10.76
C ASP A 65 0.89 -8.94 9.97
N TRP A 66 -0.18 -8.32 10.44
CA TRP A 66 -0.94 -7.33 9.73
C TRP A 66 -1.36 -6.17 10.64
N LEU A 67 -1.17 -4.95 10.15
CA LEU A 67 -1.75 -3.73 10.72
C LEU A 67 -2.84 -3.21 9.81
N ALA A 68 -3.81 -2.49 10.35
CA ALA A 68 -4.74 -1.71 9.54
C ALA A 68 -4.84 -0.29 10.09
N VAL A 69 -4.80 0.69 9.19
CA VAL A 69 -4.97 2.11 9.52
C VAL A 69 -6.20 2.67 8.84
N ALA A 70 -6.82 3.66 9.49
CA ALA A 70 -7.76 4.54 8.85
C ALA A 70 -7.22 5.97 8.92
N ALA A 71 -7.08 6.61 7.76
CA ALA A 71 -6.83 8.05 7.68
C ALA A 71 -8.18 8.78 7.68
N ARG A 72 -8.39 9.69 8.64
CA ARG A 72 -9.55 10.60 8.59
C ARG A 72 -9.12 11.88 7.88
N ALA A 73 -9.77 12.20 6.76
CA ALA A 73 -9.65 13.52 6.17
C ALA A 73 -10.26 14.55 7.13
N SER A 74 -9.42 15.33 7.82
CA SER A 74 -9.84 16.61 8.38
C SER A 74 -9.71 17.67 7.30
N GLY A 75 -10.70 18.56 7.18
CA GLY A 75 -10.83 19.53 6.08
C GLY A 75 -9.60 20.41 5.81
N ARG A 76 -9.69 21.15 4.69
CA ARG A 76 -8.66 21.98 4.04
C ARG A 76 -7.49 22.37 4.97
N GLY A 77 -6.32 21.78 4.72
CA GLY A 77 -5.02 22.26 5.22
C GLY A 77 -4.47 21.63 6.51
N ARG A 78 -4.99 20.50 7.00
CA ARG A 78 -4.43 19.84 8.21
C ARG A 78 -4.16 18.35 8.03
N SER A 79 -2.96 17.95 8.46
CA SER A 79 -2.52 16.58 8.74
C SER A 79 -3.68 15.75 9.32
N GLY A 80 -4.12 14.74 8.57
CA GLY A 80 -5.17 13.83 9.02
C GLY A 80 -4.68 13.02 10.22
N THR A 81 -5.57 12.76 11.17
CA THR A 81 -5.26 11.82 12.25
C THR A 81 -5.30 10.40 11.70
N VAL A 82 -4.14 9.75 11.68
CA VAL A 82 -4.01 8.31 11.41
C VAL A 82 -4.35 7.57 12.70
N ARG A 83 -5.23 6.58 12.62
CA ARG A 83 -5.53 5.68 13.76
C ARG A 83 -5.41 4.22 13.31
N LEU A 84 -5.02 3.34 14.22
CA LEU A 84 -5.15 1.90 14.00
C LEU A 84 -6.62 1.49 14.02
N THR A 85 -6.99 0.63 13.08
CA THR A 85 -8.23 -0.14 13.07
C THR A 85 -7.97 -1.61 13.38
N LYS A 86 -6.75 -2.09 13.16
CA LYS A 86 -6.22 -3.39 13.61
C LYS A 86 -4.78 -3.20 14.07
N ASP A 87 -4.45 -3.75 15.23
CA ASP A 87 -3.07 -3.82 15.75
C ASP A 87 -2.44 -5.20 15.46
N LEU A 88 -1.15 -5.36 15.75
CA LEU A 88 -0.46 -6.65 15.64
C LEU A 88 -1.10 -7.68 16.56
N ASP A 89 -1.18 -8.93 16.11
CA ASP A 89 -1.61 -10.06 16.94
C ASP A 89 -0.41 -10.64 17.71
N GLY A 90 0.79 -10.59 17.13
CA GLY A 90 2.04 -11.04 17.73
C GLY A 90 2.86 -9.91 18.39
N ASP A 91 3.81 -10.30 19.23
CA ASP A 91 4.77 -9.36 19.83
C ASP A 91 5.98 -9.15 18.89
N PRO A 92 6.24 -7.92 18.41
CA PRO A 92 7.41 -7.62 17.59
C PRO A 92 8.69 -7.39 18.42
N ALA A 93 8.61 -7.37 19.76
CA ALA A 93 9.74 -7.07 20.62
C ALA A 93 10.94 -7.98 20.32
N ARG A 94 12.12 -7.38 20.22
CA ARG A 94 13.39 -8.05 19.90
C ARG A 94 13.40 -8.81 18.56
N ARG A 95 12.45 -8.60 17.65
CA ARG A 95 12.47 -9.17 16.29
C ARG A 95 12.97 -8.15 15.27
N ASP A 96 13.41 -8.62 14.11
CA ASP A 96 13.68 -7.74 12.97
C ASP A 96 12.36 -7.52 12.23
N VAL A 97 11.84 -6.29 12.22
CA VAL A 97 10.53 -5.98 11.62
C VAL A 97 10.72 -5.35 10.25
N LEU A 98 10.02 -5.89 9.25
CA LEU A 98 9.89 -5.29 7.92
C LEU A 98 8.45 -4.85 7.69
N LEU A 99 8.20 -3.54 7.77
CA LEU A 99 6.89 -2.95 7.50
C LEU A 99 6.69 -2.79 5.99
N VAL A 100 5.59 -3.32 5.46
CA VAL A 100 5.28 -3.36 4.03
C VAL A 100 4.04 -2.51 3.71
N GLU A 101 4.24 -1.47 2.90
CA GLU A 101 3.17 -0.62 2.35
C GLU A 101 3.09 -0.72 0.83
N ALA A 102 1.94 -0.33 0.28
CA ALA A 102 1.75 -0.30 -1.17
C ALA A 102 2.35 0.95 -1.80
N ILE A 103 2.01 2.14 -1.29
CA ILE A 103 2.43 3.42 -1.87
C ILE A 103 2.97 4.32 -0.77
N MET A 104 4.17 4.83 -0.97
CA MET A 104 4.70 5.96 -0.20
C MET A 104 4.59 7.24 -1.02
N ASP A 105 3.68 8.12 -0.60
CA ASP A 105 3.48 9.44 -1.21
C ASP A 105 4.12 10.57 -0.39
N THR A 106 3.47 11.03 0.68
CA THR A 106 4.07 12.02 1.59
C THR A 106 4.96 11.38 2.66
N GLY A 107 4.95 10.05 2.79
CA GLY A 107 5.66 9.30 3.84
C GLY A 107 5.07 9.42 5.26
N LEU A 108 4.01 10.19 5.47
CA LEU A 108 3.47 10.45 6.82
C LEU A 108 2.94 9.19 7.50
N THR A 109 2.20 8.34 6.78
CA THR A 109 1.67 7.07 7.32
C THR A 109 2.79 6.13 7.71
N LEU A 110 3.75 5.91 6.80
CA LEU A 110 4.91 5.06 7.02
C LEU A 110 5.74 5.52 8.23
N ALA A 111 6.00 6.82 8.35
CA ALA A 111 6.72 7.40 9.47
C ALA A 111 5.95 7.20 10.80
N TRP A 112 4.65 7.44 10.79
CA TRP A 112 3.79 7.25 11.97
C TRP A 112 3.75 5.78 12.43
N LEU A 113 3.59 4.84 11.49
CA LEU A 113 3.60 3.40 11.78
C LEU A 113 4.96 2.95 12.30
N THR A 114 6.05 3.43 11.70
CA THR A 114 7.42 3.12 12.13
C THR A 114 7.66 3.60 13.56
N ALA A 115 7.28 4.83 13.90
CA ALA A 115 7.41 5.38 15.25
C ALA A 115 6.60 4.55 16.26
N ARG A 116 5.36 4.17 15.91
CA ARG A 116 4.50 3.35 16.77
C ARG A 116 5.05 1.94 16.98
N LEU A 117 5.64 1.32 15.96
CA LEU A 117 6.29 0.02 16.09
C LEU A 117 7.56 0.10 16.96
N ALA A 118 8.29 1.22 16.89
CA ALA A 118 9.49 1.43 17.70
C ALA A 118 9.21 1.46 19.21
N GLU A 119 8.01 1.90 19.63
CA GLU A 119 7.57 1.86 21.03
C GLU A 119 7.54 0.43 21.59
N ARG A 120 7.42 -0.59 20.74
CA ARG A 120 7.42 -2.01 21.11
C ARG A 120 8.81 -2.64 21.15
N GLN A 121 9.86 -1.85 20.95
CA GLN A 121 11.27 -2.25 21.07
C GLN A 121 11.64 -3.49 20.20
N PRO A 122 11.34 -3.49 18.88
CA PRO A 122 11.92 -4.48 17.98
C PRO A 122 13.45 -4.34 17.92
N ARG A 123 14.14 -5.40 17.49
CA ARG A 123 15.60 -5.39 17.27
C ARG A 123 15.98 -4.40 16.17
N SER A 124 15.20 -4.37 15.09
CA SER A 124 15.33 -3.39 14.02
C SER A 124 13.98 -3.16 13.34
N ILE A 125 13.83 -2.01 12.68
CA ILE A 125 12.70 -1.74 11.80
C ILE A 125 13.27 -1.29 10.45
N ALA A 126 12.82 -1.94 9.38
CA ALA A 126 12.99 -1.48 8.02
C ALA A 126 11.62 -1.37 7.35
N THR A 127 11.57 -0.64 6.23
CA THR A 127 10.35 -0.44 5.46
C THR A 127 10.56 -0.90 4.01
N CYS A 128 9.52 -1.50 3.44
CA CYS A 128 9.43 -1.90 2.06
C CYS A 128 8.16 -1.31 1.44
N VAL A 129 8.28 -0.65 0.30
CA VAL A 129 7.14 -0.07 -0.41
C VAL A 129 7.10 -0.57 -1.83
N LEU A 130 5.91 -0.88 -2.36
CA LEU A 130 5.78 -1.25 -3.77
C LEU A 130 6.07 -0.04 -4.66
N LEU A 131 5.42 1.11 -4.42
CA LEU A 131 5.59 2.34 -5.18
C LEU A 131 6.10 3.47 -4.27
N ARG A 132 7.06 4.25 -4.77
CA ARG A 132 7.47 5.53 -4.17
C ARG A 132 7.24 6.66 -5.16
N THR A 133 6.44 7.66 -4.77
CA THR A 133 6.15 8.82 -5.62
C THR A 133 7.28 9.85 -5.56
N PRO A 134 7.36 10.79 -6.53
CA PRO A 134 8.31 11.90 -6.46
C PRO A 134 8.22 12.72 -5.16
N ALA A 135 7.02 12.89 -4.60
CA ALA A 135 6.80 13.64 -3.36
C ALA A 135 7.51 13.01 -2.15
N ALA A 136 7.69 11.69 -2.14
CA ALA A 136 8.39 10.97 -1.08
C ALA A 136 9.92 11.01 -1.21
N ARG A 137 10.47 11.27 -2.40
CA ARG A 137 11.91 11.09 -2.69
C ARG A 137 12.82 12.02 -1.88
N ALA A 138 12.34 13.22 -1.55
CA ALA A 138 13.13 14.22 -0.81
C ALA A 138 13.21 13.94 0.70
N ARG A 139 12.58 12.87 1.19
CA ARG A 139 12.52 12.57 2.62
C ARG A 139 13.75 11.82 3.12
N ALA A 140 14.18 12.17 4.32
CA ALA A 140 15.32 11.52 4.99
C ALA A 140 15.01 10.08 5.44
N ASP A 141 13.74 9.77 5.73
CA ASP A 141 13.23 8.45 6.13
C ASP A 141 12.85 7.59 4.91
N ALA A 142 13.76 7.50 3.94
CA ALA A 142 13.54 6.72 2.72
C ALA A 142 13.38 5.22 3.04
N PRO A 143 12.46 4.51 2.36
CA PRO A 143 12.33 3.07 2.54
C PRO A 143 13.60 2.35 2.16
N ARG A 144 13.96 1.34 2.96
CA ARG A 144 15.13 0.50 2.69
C ARG A 144 14.93 -0.28 1.39
N TYR A 145 13.71 -0.73 1.13
CA TYR A 145 13.36 -1.49 -0.06
C TYR A 145 12.25 -0.77 -0.83
N VAL A 146 12.48 -0.55 -2.12
CA VAL A 146 11.52 0.10 -3.02
C VAL A 146 11.32 -0.81 -4.22
N GLY A 147 10.06 -1.17 -4.50
CA GLY A 147 9.70 -1.90 -5.71
C GLY A 147 9.94 -1.04 -6.94
N PHE A 148 9.20 0.06 -7.05
CA PHE A 148 9.24 0.96 -8.18
C PHE A 148 9.25 2.41 -7.74
N ASP A 149 10.08 3.16 -8.45
CA ASP A 149 10.34 4.55 -8.19
C ASP A 149 9.64 5.34 -9.29
N ILE A 150 8.50 5.95 -8.98
CA ILE A 150 7.75 6.74 -9.95
C ILE A 150 8.46 8.09 -10.10
N THR A 151 8.71 8.51 -11.34
CA THR A 151 9.53 9.70 -11.66
C THR A 151 8.71 10.93 -12.02
N HIS A 152 7.41 10.75 -12.26
CA HIS A 152 6.46 11.81 -12.61
C HIS A 152 5.23 11.72 -11.71
N GLU A 153 4.38 12.75 -11.71
CA GLU A 153 3.11 12.69 -11.00
C GLU A 153 2.19 11.69 -11.67
N ILE A 154 1.68 10.75 -10.89
CA ILE A 154 0.65 9.81 -11.31
C ILE A 154 -0.66 10.16 -10.59
N GLY A 155 -1.76 10.08 -11.32
CA GLY A 155 -3.11 10.30 -10.77
C GLY A 155 -3.54 9.17 -9.83
N THR A 156 -4.85 8.96 -9.75
CA THR A 156 -5.36 7.78 -9.03
C THR A 156 -4.96 6.52 -9.79
N VAL A 157 -4.43 5.52 -9.09
CA VAL A 157 -4.07 4.23 -9.68
C VAL A 157 -4.91 3.09 -9.13
N GLY A 158 -5.03 2.03 -9.91
CA GLY A 158 -5.74 0.81 -9.54
C GLY A 158 -5.07 -0.43 -10.10
N GLY A 159 -5.32 -1.56 -9.46
CA GLY A 159 -4.71 -2.84 -9.79
C GLY A 159 -3.62 -3.26 -8.81
N TYR A 160 -3.32 -4.55 -8.81
CA TYR A 160 -2.38 -5.21 -7.89
C TYR A 160 -2.63 -4.85 -6.42
N GLY A 161 -3.89 -4.88 -5.99
CA GLY A 161 -4.33 -4.54 -4.65
C GLY A 161 -4.69 -3.06 -4.45
N LEU A 162 -4.19 -2.17 -5.32
CA LEU A 162 -4.48 -0.74 -5.29
C LEU A 162 -5.88 -0.46 -5.84
N GLY A 163 -6.56 0.54 -5.29
CA GLY A 163 -7.69 1.14 -5.99
C GLY A 163 -8.72 1.84 -5.10
N PRO A 164 -9.29 2.95 -5.61
CA PRO A 164 -10.27 3.75 -4.88
C PRO A 164 -11.55 2.98 -4.65
N ALA A 165 -12.15 3.15 -3.45
CA ALA A 165 -13.39 2.52 -3.05
C ALA A 165 -13.41 0.98 -3.26
N ASP A 166 -12.25 0.34 -3.07
CA ASP A 166 -12.02 -1.10 -3.22
C ASP A 166 -12.28 -1.64 -4.64
N ARG A 167 -12.28 -0.78 -5.66
CA ARG A 167 -12.46 -1.17 -7.06
C ARG A 167 -11.12 -1.42 -7.76
N HIS A 168 -11.15 -2.22 -8.82
CA HIS A 168 -10.01 -2.50 -9.73
C HIS A 168 -8.81 -3.22 -9.11
N ARG A 169 -8.85 -3.56 -7.81
CA ARG A 169 -7.76 -4.22 -7.06
C ARG A 169 -7.31 -5.57 -7.63
N ALA A 170 -8.18 -6.28 -8.35
CA ALA A 170 -7.90 -7.60 -8.87
C ALA A 170 -7.13 -7.60 -10.20
N LEU A 171 -6.91 -6.44 -10.83
CA LEU A 171 -6.09 -6.37 -12.04
C LEU A 171 -4.65 -6.80 -11.70
N PRO A 172 -3.99 -7.62 -12.53
CA PRO A 172 -2.64 -8.10 -12.24
C PRO A 172 -1.55 -7.04 -12.48
N GLU A 173 -1.91 -5.98 -13.17
CA GLU A 173 -1.08 -4.82 -13.55
C GLU A 173 -1.58 -3.56 -12.82
N ILE A 174 -0.80 -2.49 -12.84
CA ILE A 174 -1.20 -1.20 -12.27
C ILE A 174 -1.47 -0.22 -13.41
N ARG A 175 -2.62 0.44 -13.36
CA ARG A 175 -3.07 1.44 -14.35
C ARG A 175 -3.48 2.74 -13.68
N THR A 176 -3.47 3.83 -14.45
CA THR A 176 -4.20 5.03 -14.06
C THR A 176 -5.70 4.77 -14.09
N MET A 177 -6.44 5.43 -13.21
CA MET A 177 -7.88 5.33 -13.10
C MET A 177 -8.51 6.67 -13.47
N PRO A 178 -9.61 6.68 -14.24
CA PRO A 178 -10.37 7.90 -14.44
C PRO A 178 -10.84 8.45 -13.10
N ALA A 179 -10.83 9.78 -12.98
CA ALA A 179 -11.30 10.47 -11.79
C ALA A 179 -12.70 9.95 -11.40
N PRO A 180 -12.97 9.69 -10.11
CA PRO A 180 -14.27 9.19 -9.70
C PRO A 180 -15.35 10.16 -10.14
N VAL A 181 -16.21 9.73 -11.07
CA VAL A 181 -17.39 10.49 -11.46
C VAL A 181 -18.29 10.56 -10.24
N ALA A 182 -18.46 11.76 -9.67
CA ALA A 182 -19.41 11.99 -8.61
C ALA A 182 -20.80 11.60 -9.15
N LEU A 183 -21.31 10.44 -8.75
CA LEU A 183 -22.69 10.06 -9.01
C LEU A 183 -23.55 11.11 -8.30
N SER A 184 -24.13 12.03 -9.08
CA SER A 184 -25.13 12.95 -8.53
C SER A 184 -26.20 12.06 -7.90
N ARG A 185 -26.47 12.27 -6.61
CA ARG A 185 -27.58 11.62 -5.92
C ARG A 185 -28.85 12.16 -6.56
N ARG A 186 -29.29 11.59 -7.68
CA ARG A 186 -30.70 11.65 -8.05
C ARG A 186 -31.42 10.86 -6.98
N SER A 187 -32.14 11.59 -6.13
CA SER A 187 -33.05 11.07 -5.13
C SER A 187 -33.93 10.00 -5.77
N VAL A 188 -33.72 8.74 -5.37
CA VAL A 188 -34.71 7.68 -5.56
C VAL A 188 -35.81 7.96 -4.53
N SER A 189 -36.76 8.79 -4.92
CA SER A 189 -38.00 9.00 -4.17
C SER A 189 -39.12 9.15 -5.18
N GLU A 190 -39.61 7.99 -5.65
CA GLU A 190 -40.99 7.72 -6.07
C GLU A 190 -41.03 6.31 -6.70
N ILE A 191 -41.07 5.29 -5.84
CA ILE A 191 -41.80 4.06 -6.15
C ILE A 191 -43.03 4.14 -5.27
N ASP A 192 -44.13 4.64 -5.85
CA ASP A 192 -45.44 4.68 -5.22
C ASP A 192 -45.98 3.24 -5.17
N VAL A 193 -45.92 2.62 -3.99
CA VAL A 193 -46.61 1.35 -3.73
C VAL A 193 -47.94 1.69 -3.07
N ARG A 194 -48.95 1.97 -3.89
CA ARG A 194 -50.35 1.94 -3.46
C ARG A 194 -51.01 0.66 -3.96
N ARG A 195 -51.71 0.04 -3.02
CA ARG A 195 -52.57 -1.15 -3.15
C ARG A 195 -53.65 -0.99 -4.19
#